data_AF-A0A931SWG0-F1
#
_entry.id   AF-A0A931SWG0-F1
#
_cell.length_a   1.000
_cell.length_b   1.000
_cell.length_c   1.000
_cell.angle_alpha   90.00
_cell.angle_beta   90.00
_cell.angle_gamma   90.00
#
_symmetry.space_group_name_H-M   'P 1'
#
loop_
_entity.id
_entity.type
_entity.pdbx_description
1 polymer ?
#
loop_
_entity_poly.entity_id
_entity_poly.type
_entity_poly.pdbx_seq_one_letter_code
_entity_poly.pdbx_strand_id
1 'polypeptide(L)' 'RVRIFEEEVPVRARTETIRGYSAHPDRDGLFDFVLRTQNSLERVFVVQGDLKAELFFVQRLRDYLGLDARAPKYGERYKL' A
#
# COMPACT_ATOMS: atom_id res chain seq x y z
N ARG A 1 1.53 -13.76 -22.78
CA ARG A 1 0.25 -13.84 -23.52
C ARG A 1 -0.72 -12.90 -22.82
N VAL A 2 -1.70 -12.36 -23.53
CA VAL A 2 -2.78 -11.54 -22.95
C VAL A 2 -4.11 -12.12 -23.41
N ARG A 3 -5.12 -12.13 -22.53
CA ARG A 3 -6.45 -12.61 -22.85
C ARG A 3 -7.30 -11.46 -23.40
N ILE A 4 -7.80 -11.61 -24.62
CA ILE A 4 -8.65 -10.65 -25.31
C ILE A 4 -9.84 -11.41 -25.88
N PHE A 5 -11.07 -11.02 -25.53
CA PHE A 5 -12.30 -11.72 -25.95
C PHE A 5 -12.22 -13.24 -25.78
N GLU A 6 -11.71 -13.70 -24.63
CA GLU A 6 -11.53 -15.13 -24.29
C GLU A 6 -10.48 -15.90 -25.10
N GLU A 7 -9.76 -15.23 -26.02
CA GLU A 7 -8.65 -15.82 -26.76
C GLU A 7 -7.28 -15.44 -26.14
N GLU A 8 -6.34 -16.38 -26.21
CA GLU A 8 -4.95 -16.19 -25.74
C GLU A 8 -4.05 -15.64 -26.86
N VAL A 9 -3.72 -14.34 -26.79
CA VAL A 9 -2.91 -13.66 -27.80
C VAL A 9 -1.43 -13.59 -27.38
N PRO A 10 -0.46 -13.98 -28.23
CA PRO A 10 0.96 -13.85 -27.91
C PRO A 10 1.40 -12.38 -27.89
N VAL A 11 2.12 -11.98 -26.83
CA VAL A 11 2.73 -10.64 -26.76
C VAL A 11 4.02 -10.67 -27.57
N ARG A 12 4.05 -9.94 -28.69
CA ARG A 12 5.23 -9.80 -29.57
C ARG A 12 5.99 -8.49 -29.35
N ALA A 13 5.42 -7.57 -28.56
CA ALA A 13 6.02 -6.27 -28.26
C ALA A 13 7.07 -6.40 -27.16
N ARG A 14 8.05 -5.48 -27.16
CA ARG A 14 8.98 -5.30 -26.04
C ARG A 14 8.22 -4.78 -24.83
N THR A 15 8.36 -5.46 -23.69
CA THR A 15 7.74 -5.05 -22.42
C THR A 15 8.80 -4.45 -21.52
N GLU A 16 8.57 -3.22 -21.07
CA GLU A 16 9.45 -2.52 -20.13
C GLU A 16 8.60 -1.95 -18.99
N THR A 17 9.17 -1.85 -17.79
CA THR A 17 8.51 -1.24 -16.64
C THR A 17 9.30 -0.03 -16.18
N ILE A 18 8.71 1.15 -16.32
CA ILE A 18 9.29 2.40 -15.82
C ILE A 18 8.76 2.64 -14.41
N ARG A 19 9.65 2.63 -13.42
CA ARG A 19 9.31 2.92 -12.03
C ARG A 19 9.43 4.42 -11.75
N GLY A 20 8.66 4.94 -10.79
CA GLY A 20 8.76 6.33 -10.33
C GLY A 20 7.80 7.34 -10.98
N TYR A 21 7.00 6.93 -11.97
CA TYR A 21 6.00 7.81 -12.61
C TYR A 21 4.60 7.72 -11.99
N SER A 22 4.40 6.84 -11.00
CA SER A 22 3.09 6.60 -10.38
C SER A 22 2.61 7.73 -9.48
N ALA A 23 3.48 8.71 -9.15
CA ALA A 23 3.22 9.82 -8.22
C ALA A 23 2.78 9.40 -6.79
N HIS A 24 2.88 8.10 -6.47
CA HIS A 24 2.70 7.60 -5.12
C HIS A 24 4.06 7.53 -4.43
N PRO A 25 4.16 7.96 -3.16
CA PRO A 25 5.36 7.68 -2.37
C PRO A 25 5.57 6.16 -2.32
N ASP A 26 6.84 5.76 -2.43
CA ASP A 26 7.19 4.36 -2.20
C ASP A 26 7.04 4.01 -0.70
N ARG A 27 7.36 2.76 -0.37
CA ARG A 27 7.27 2.26 1.01
C ARG A 27 8.05 3.13 2.00
N ASP A 28 9.24 3.57 1.63
CA ASP A 28 10.12 4.28 2.55
C ASP A 28 9.67 5.75 2.66
N GLY A 29 9.20 6.37 1.58
CA GLY A 29 8.54 7.67 1.61
C GLY A 29 7.27 7.69 2.45
N LEU A 30 6.43 6.65 2.38
CA LEU A 30 5.26 6.51 3.26
C LEU A 30 5.66 6.34 4.73
N PHE A 31 6.70 5.54 5.00
CA PHE A 31 7.20 5.34 6.35
C PHE A 31 7.74 6.65 6.95
N ASP A 32 8.54 7.40 6.20
CA ASP A 32 9.10 8.68 6.61
C ASP A 32 8.01 9.73 6.89
N PHE A 33 6.93 9.72 6.10
CA PHE A 33 5.79 10.59 6.34
C PHE A 33 5.13 10.33 7.71
N VAL A 34 4.90 9.05 8.05
CA VAL A 34 4.33 8.68 9.36
C VAL A 34 5.34 8.97 10.48
N LEU A 35 6.62 8.65 10.29
CA LEU A 35 7.68 8.91 11.26
C LEU A 35 7.75 10.40 11.66
N ARG A 36 7.63 11.31 10.70
CA ARG A 36 7.65 12.77 10.97
C ARG A 36 6.44 13.29 11.73
N THR A 37 5.33 12.57 11.69
CA THR A 37 4.05 12.97 12.31
C THR A 37 3.68 12.13 13.53
N GLN A 38 4.45 11.08 13.85
CA GLN A 38 4.10 10.04 14.84
C GLN A 38 3.67 10.56 16.21
N ASN A 39 4.29 11.64 16.71
CA ASN A 39 4.03 12.14 18.06
C ASN A 39 2.66 12.79 18.24
N SER A 40 1.97 13.12 17.14
CA SER A 40 0.60 13.65 17.16
C SER A 40 -0.46 12.62 16.79
N LEU A 41 -0.08 11.36 16.57
CA LEU A 41 -0.98 10.32 16.08
C LEU A 41 -1.39 9.38 17.21
N GLU A 42 -2.70 9.20 17.40
CA GLU A 42 -3.25 8.19 18.31
C GLU A 42 -3.43 6.84 17.62
N ARG A 43 -3.78 6.85 16.32
CA ARG A 43 -4.02 5.66 15.51
C ARG A 43 -3.79 5.94 14.03
N VAL A 44 -3.29 4.94 13.30
CA VAL A 44 -3.10 4.97 11.84
C VAL A 44 -3.96 3.92 11.15
N PHE A 45 -4.69 4.31 10.11
CA PHE A 45 -5.42 3.38 9.24
C PHE A 45 -4.76 3.32 7.86
N VAL A 46 -4.31 2.13 7.45
CA VAL A 46 -3.68 1.87 6.15
C VAL A 46 -4.75 1.36 5.20
N VAL A 47 -4.96 2.06 4.09
CA VAL A 47 -5.99 1.77 3.09
C VAL A 47 -5.43 1.94 1.67
N GLN A 48 -6.22 1.61 0.65
CA GLN A 48 -5.91 1.82 -0.77
C GLN A 48 -4.66 1.07 -1.23
N GLY A 49 -4.47 -0.16 -0.79
CA GLY A 49 -3.47 -1.07 -1.31
C GLY A 49 -4.01 -2.49 -1.52
N ASP A 50 -3.20 -3.35 -2.12
CA ASP A 50 -3.46 -4.79 -2.02
C ASP A 50 -3.33 -5.22 -0.56
N LEU A 51 -4.21 -6.12 -0.11
CA LEU A 51 -4.28 -6.57 1.29
C LEU A 51 -2.91 -6.98 1.87
N LYS A 52 -2.07 -7.65 1.08
CA LYS A 52 -0.72 -8.05 1.50
C LYS A 52 0.18 -6.84 1.77
N ALA A 53 0.12 -5.83 0.91
CA ALA A 53 0.90 -4.60 1.05
C ALA A 53 0.42 -3.78 2.26
N GLU A 54 -0.90 -3.66 2.45
CA GLU A 54 -1.49 -2.98 3.61
C GLU A 54 -1.07 -3.63 4.92
N LEU A 55 -1.24 -4.96 5.04
CA LEU A 55 -0.88 -5.69 6.26
C LEU A 55 0.62 -5.64 6.54
N PHE A 56 1.46 -5.72 5.51
CA PHE A 56 2.89 -5.56 5.66
C PHE A 56 3.26 -4.17 6.20
N PHE A 57 2.64 -3.11 5.66
CA PHE A 57 2.92 -1.74 6.10
C PHE A 57 2.41 -1.50 7.53
N VAL A 58 1.23 -2.01 7.89
CA VAL A 58 0.72 -2.02 9.27
C VAL A 58 1.71 -2.66 10.23
N GLN A 59 2.23 -3.84 9.89
CA GLN A 59 3.22 -4.53 10.72
C GLN A 59 4.48 -3.69 10.93
N ARG A 60 4.98 -3.07 9.84
CA ARG A 60 6.15 -2.19 9.90
C ARG A 60 5.90 -0.96 10.81
N LEU A 61 4.74 -0.32 10.73
CA LEU A 61 4.43 0.83 11.59
C LEU A 61 4.36 0.42 13.08
N ARG A 62 3.81 -0.76 13.38
CA ARG A 62 3.77 -1.30 14.74
C ARG A 62 5.17 -1.63 15.26
N ASP A 63 5.98 -2.33 14.48
CA ASP A 63 7.28 -2.84 14.93
C ASP A 63 8.32 -1.74 15.11
N TYR A 64 8.34 -0.76 14.20
CA TYR A 64 9.40 0.25 14.19
C TYR A 64 8.99 1.57 14.84
N LEU A 65 7.70 1.92 14.85
CA LEU A 65 7.21 3.19 15.42
C LEU A 65 6.32 2.99 16.65
N GLY A 66 5.95 1.75 17.00
CA GLY A 66 5.10 1.47 18.16
C GLY A 66 3.65 1.98 18.02
N LEU A 67 3.20 2.32 16.81
CA LEU A 67 1.88 2.93 16.57
C LEU A 67 0.75 1.88 16.55
N ASP A 68 -0.44 2.23 17.03
CA ASP A 68 -1.68 1.49 16.74
C ASP A 68 -2.05 1.69 15.26
N ALA A 69 -1.51 0.83 14.39
CA ALA A 69 -1.82 0.82 12.97
C ALA A 69 -2.81 -0.30 12.63
N ARG A 70 -3.76 -0.08 11.71
CA ARG A 70 -4.73 -1.10 11.25
C ARG A 70 -5.03 -1.00 9.77
N ALA A 71 -5.26 -2.14 9.12
CA ALA A 71 -5.85 -2.21 7.78
C ALA A 71 -7.33 -2.57 7.94
N PRO A 72 -8.26 -1.60 7.82
CA PRO A 72 -9.67 -1.84 8.06
C PRO A 72 -10.28 -2.69 6.95
N LYS A 73 -11.28 -3.49 7.30
CA LYS A 73 -12.08 -4.20 6.28
C LYS A 73 -13.17 -3.29 5.72
N TYR A 74 -13.57 -3.55 4.47
CA TYR A 74 -14.71 -2.86 3.87
C TYR A 74 -15.95 -3.02 4.77
N GLY A 75 -16.56 -1.89 5.15
CA GLY A 75 -17.73 -1.83 6.04
C GLY A 75 -17.43 -1.82 7.54
N GLU A 76 -16.16 -1.94 7.95
CA GLU A 76 -15.76 -1.84 9.36
C GLU A 76 -15.87 -0.38 9.86
N ARG A 77 -16.21 -0.21 11.14
CA ARG A 77 -16.40 1.10 11.77
C ARG A 77 -15.57 1.21 13.03
N TYR A 78 -15.02 2.40 13.27
CA TYR A 78 -14.20 2.71 14.43
C TYR A 78 -14.75 3.93 15.15
N LYS A 79 -14.70 3.89 16.48
CA LYS A 79 -14.79 5.09 17.30
C LYS A 79 -13.38 5.68 17.42
N LEU A 80 -13.28 6.98 17.16
CA LEU A 80 -12.06 7.76 17.35
C LEU A 80 -12.01 8.24 18.80
#